data_AF-A0A9E2YF52-F1
#
_entry.id   AF-A0A9E2YF52-F1
#
_cell.length_a   1.000
_cell.length_b   1.000
_cell.length_c   1.000
_cell.angle_alpha   90.00
_cell.angle_beta   90.00
_cell.angle_gamma   90.00
#
_symmetry.space_group_name_H-M   'P 1'
#
loop_
_entity.id
_entity.type
_entity.pdbx_description
1 polymer ?
#
loop_
_entity_poly.entity_id
_entity_poly.type
_entity_poly.pdbx_seq_one_letter_code
_entity_poly.pdbx_strand_id
1 'polypeptide(L)' 'MSMTAEQIAKAALALPSEARAMLADRLVESLDPAQDPALRQVWGAEAIRRRDEIRSGKLQSIPGDVGLAHVKSALARP' A
#
# COMPACT_ATOMS: atom_id res chain seq x y z
N MET A 1 -22.09 -22.41 2.32
CA MET A 1 -20.98 -23.28 1.87
C MET A 1 -19.88 -22.36 1.35
N SER A 2 -18.65 -22.42 1.89
CA SER A 2 -17.53 -21.65 1.30
C SER A 2 -16.81 -22.53 0.28
N MET A 3 -16.48 -21.97 -0.87
CA MET A 3 -15.62 -22.62 -1.86
C MET A 3 -14.17 -22.62 -1.35
N THR A 4 -13.39 -23.64 -1.66
CA THR A 4 -11.94 -23.64 -1.37
C THR A 4 -11.20 -22.70 -2.31
N ALA A 5 -10.00 -22.27 -1.93
CA ALA A 5 -9.15 -21.45 -2.77
C ALA A 5 -8.87 -22.12 -4.12
N GLU A 6 -8.64 -23.44 -4.13
CA GLU A 6 -8.42 -24.22 -5.36
C GLU A 6 -9.66 -24.24 -6.26
N GLN A 7 -10.86 -24.33 -5.69
CA GLN A 7 -12.11 -24.29 -6.45
C GLN A 7 -12.31 -22.90 -7.09
N ILE A 8 -12.00 -21.83 -6.36
CA ILE A 8 -12.05 -20.46 -6.87
C ILE A 8 -11.02 -20.26 -7.97
N ALA A 9 -9.78 -20.71 -7.76
CA ALA A 9 -8.71 -20.61 -8.75
C ALA A 9 -9.07 -21.37 -10.04
N LYS A 10 -9.61 -22.58 -9.93
CA LYS A 10 -10.07 -23.36 -11.08
C LYS A 10 -11.16 -22.62 -11.88
N ALA A 11 -12.13 -22.02 -11.20
CA ALA A 11 -13.18 -21.24 -11.85
C ALA A 11 -12.63 -19.97 -12.51
N ALA A 12 -11.73 -19.24 -11.84
CA ALA A 12 -11.10 -18.04 -12.37
C ALA A 12 -10.26 -18.34 -13.62
N LEU A 13 -9.51 -19.44 -13.63
CA LEU A 13 -8.69 -19.85 -14.77
C LEU A 13 -9.50 -20.25 -16.01
N ALA A 14 -10.77 -20.63 -15.85
CA ALA A 14 -11.67 -20.93 -16.96
C ALA A 14 -12.22 -19.67 -17.68
N LEU A 15 -12.02 -18.48 -17.11
CA LEU A 15 -12.49 -17.22 -17.69
C LEU A 15 -11.60 -16.75 -18.85
N PRO A 16 -12.13 -15.91 -19.77
CA PRO A 16 -11.33 -15.20 -20.76
C PRO A 16 -10.23 -14.35 -20.12
N SER A 17 -9.15 -14.09 -20.87
CA SER A 17 -7.96 -13.41 -20.34
C SER A 17 -8.24 -12.05 -19.70
N GLU A 18 -9.12 -11.26 -20.30
CA GLU A 18 -9.49 -9.93 -19.81
C GLU A 18 -10.19 -10.00 -18.44
N ALA A 19 -11.14 -10.93 -18.27
CA ALA A 19 -11.82 -11.14 -17.01
C ALA A 19 -10.86 -11.64 -15.91
N ARG A 20 -9.85 -12.44 -16.27
CA ARG A 20 -8.80 -12.85 -15.32
C ARG A 20 -7.94 -11.67 -14.88
N ALA A 21 -7.55 -10.79 -15.81
CA ALA A 21 -6.77 -9.60 -15.49
C ALA A 21 -7.53 -8.70 -14.50
N MET A 22 -8.80 -8.40 -14.80
CA MET A 22 -9.66 -7.62 -13.90
C MET A 22 -9.80 -8.27 -12.50
N LEU A 23 -9.95 -9.60 -12.43
CA LEU A 23 -10.02 -10.30 -11.14
C LEU A 23 -8.69 -10.24 -10.38
N ALA A 24 -7.57 -10.37 -11.08
CA ALA A 24 -6.24 -10.26 -10.48
C ALA A 24 -6.04 -8.85 -9.88
N ASP A 25 -6.40 -7.79 -10.60
CA ASP A 25 -6.30 -6.41 -10.12
C ASP A 25 -7.12 -6.22 -8.83
N ARG A 26 -8.37 -6.67 -8.82
CA ARG A 26 -9.24 -6.58 -7.62
C ARG A 26 -8.70 -7.36 -6.43
N LEU A 27 -8.14 -8.55 -6.67
CA LEU A 27 -7.54 -9.35 -5.62
C LEU A 27 -6.29 -8.63 -5.06
N VAL A 28 -5.45 -8.07 -5.92
CA VAL A 28 -4.29 -7.28 -5.50
C VAL A 28 -4.72 -6.05 -4.69
N GLU A 29 -5.73 -5.31 -5.15
CA GLU A 29 -6.30 -4.17 -4.41
C GLU A 29 -6.82 -4.58 -3.02
N SER A 30 -7.42 -5.78 -2.90
CA SER A 30 -7.92 -6.28 -1.62
C SER A 30 -6.81 -6.59 -0.61
N LEU A 31 -5.59 -6.80 -1.10
CA LEU A 31 -4.40 -7.03 -0.26
C LEU A 31 -3.73 -5.73 0.18
N ASP A 32 -4.19 -4.58 -0.31
CA ASP A 32 -3.62 -3.29 0.09
C ASP A 32 -3.76 -3.12 1.61
N PRO A 33 -2.64 -2.99 2.35
CA PRO A 33 -2.67 -2.77 3.79
C PRO A 33 -3.43 -1.48 4.17
N ALA A 34 -3.53 -0.50 3.26
CA ALA A 34 -4.38 0.67 3.45
C ALA A 34 -5.88 0.33 3.50
N GLN A 35 -6.29 -0.91 3.17
CA GLN A 35 -7.65 -1.41 3.35
C GLN A 35 -7.90 -1.98 4.76
N ASP A 36 -6.85 -2.22 5.57
CA ASP A 36 -6.97 -2.59 6.99
C ASP A 36 -7.33 -1.36 7.85
N PRO A 37 -8.52 -1.33 8.49
CA PRO A 37 -8.93 -0.22 9.34
C PRO A 37 -7.95 0.08 10.50
N ALA A 38 -7.34 -0.95 11.08
CA ALA A 38 -6.40 -0.77 12.19
C ALA A 38 -5.10 -0.12 11.69
N LEU A 39 -4.59 -0.56 10.53
CA LEU A 39 -3.39 0.02 9.94
C LEU A 39 -3.62 1.46 9.48
N ARG A 40 -4.78 1.75 8.88
CA ARG A 40 -5.17 3.13 8.54
C ARG A 40 -5.17 4.05 9.75
N GLN A 41 -5.70 3.58 10.89
CA GLN A 41 -5.72 4.39 12.11
C GLN A 41 -4.31 4.69 12.61
N VAL A 42 -3.44 3.68 12.65
CA VAL A 42 -2.04 3.85 13.08
C VAL A 42 -1.28 4.79 12.15
N TRP A 43 -1.43 4.63 10.83
CA TRP A 43 -0.81 5.51 9.85
C TRP A 43 -1.34 6.94 9.91
N GLY A 44 -2.65 7.11 10.09
CA GLY A 44 -3.27 8.43 10.26
C GLY A 44 -2.76 9.14 11.52
N ALA A 45 -2.68 8.42 12.63
CA ALA A 45 -2.13 8.94 13.88
C ALA A 45 -0.66 9.38 13.73
N GLU A 46 0.16 8.56 13.07
CA GLU A 46 1.57 8.88 12.82
C GLU A 46 1.73 10.09 11.88
N ALA A 47 0.92 10.19 10.83
CA ALA A 47 0.94 11.33 9.90
C ALA A 47 0.58 12.65 10.62
N ILE A 48 -0.46 12.63 11.45
CA ILE A 48 -0.85 13.78 12.29
C ILE A 48 0.29 14.14 13.25
N ARG A 49 0.86 13.15 13.95
CA ARG A 49 1.97 13.36 14.89
C ARG A 49 3.15 14.04 14.20
N ARG A 50 3.63 13.50 13.07
CA ARG A 50 4.80 14.06 12.35
C ARG A 50 4.55 15.48 11.83
N ARG A 51 3.35 15.74 11.31
CA ARG A 51 2.95 17.08 10.86
C ARG A 51 3.04 18.08 12.02
N ASP A 52 2.54 17.72 13.20
CA ASP A 52 2.52 18.60 14.35
C ASP A 52 3.93 18.80 14.95
N GLU A 53 4.78 17.79 14.91
CA GLU A 53 6.21 17.93 15.28
C GLU A 53 6.97 18.90 14.37
N ILE A 54 6.68 18.89 13.06
CA ILE A 54 7.26 19.85 12.11
C ILE A 54 6.71 21.27 12.38
N ARG A 55 5.38 21.41 12.52
CA ARG A 55 4.74 22.72 12.74
C ARG A 55 5.13 23.37 14.07
N SER A 56 5.34 22.57 15.11
CA SER A 56 5.81 23.04 16.41
C SER A 56 7.30 23.35 16.44
N GLY A 57 8.04 23.04 15.36
CA GLY A 57 9.50 23.21 15.30
C GLY A 57 10.29 22.18 16.13
N LYS A 58 9.61 21.18 16.72
CA LYS A 58 10.24 20.07 17.43
C LYS A 58 11.13 19.22 16.49
N LEU A 59 10.79 19.19 15.21
CA LEU A 59 11.54 18.47 14.19
C LEU A 59 11.89 19.39 13.01
N GLN A 60 13.16 19.38 12.62
CA GLN A 60 13.63 20.12 11.45
C GLN A 60 13.36 19.30 10.18
N SER A 61 12.57 19.88 9.28
CA SER A 61 12.32 19.30 7.96
C SER A 61 13.48 19.59 7.00
N ILE A 62 13.64 18.75 5.99
CA ILE A 62 14.54 18.99 4.86
C ILE A 62 13.73 19.41 3.62
N PRO A 63 14.34 20.10 2.63
CA PRO A 63 13.73 20.32 1.32
C PRO A 63 13.28 19.00 0.67
N GLY A 64 12.11 19.03 0.03
CA GLY A 64 11.46 17.81 -0.48
C GLY A 64 12.24 17.11 -1.59
N ASP A 65 12.92 17.87 -2.44
CA ASP A 65 13.83 17.40 -3.48
C ASP A 65 15.03 16.63 -2.89
N VAL A 66 15.63 17.16 -1.82
CA VAL A 66 16.71 16.50 -1.08
C VAL A 66 16.22 15.20 -0.45
N GLY A 67 15.06 15.22 0.19
CA GLY A 67 14.46 14.01 0.78
C GLY A 67 14.16 12.92 -0.26
N LEU A 68 13.59 13.30 -1.40
CA LEU A 68 13.29 12.36 -2.48
C LEU A 68 14.57 11.77 -3.11
N ALA A 69 15.64 12.57 -3.23
CA ALA A 69 16.93 12.09 -3.71
C ALA A 69 17.53 11.02 -2.78
N HIS A 70 17.41 11.19 -1.46
CA HIS A 70 17.85 10.18 -0.49
C HIS A 70 17.09 8.85 -0.64
N VAL A 71 15.77 8.90 -0.80
CA VAL A 71 14.95 7.69 -1.00
C VAL A 71 15.37 6.95 -2.27
N LYS A 72 15.52 7.67 -3.39
CA LYS A 72 15.96 7.07 -4.66
C LYS A 72 17.33 6.39 -4.53
N SER A 73 18.28 7.05 -3.87
CA SER A 73 19.62 6.49 -3.62
C SER A 73 19.58 5.23 -2.75
N ALA A 74 18.71 5.20 -1.73
CA ALA A 74 18.55 4.04 -0.86
C ALA A 74 17.94 2.82 -1.58
N LEU A 75 16.97 3.06 -2.48
CA LEU A 75 16.32 2.00 -3.27
C LEU A 75 17.16 1.51 -4.46
N ALA A 76 18.17 2.28 -4.87
CA ALA A 76 19.06 1.93 -5.97
C ALA A 76 20.22 1.00 -5.56
N ARG A 77 20.36 0.66 -4.27
CA ARG A 77 21.36 -0.32 -3.82
C ARG A 77 20.81 -1.74 -4.00
N PRO A 78 21.54 -2.62 -4.71
CA PRO A 78 21.15 -4.02 -4.88
C PRO A 78 21.22 -4.82 -3.57
#